data_AF-A0A2W4SL64-F1
#
_entry.id   AF-A0A2W4SL64-F1
#
_cell.length_a   1.000
_cell.length_b   1.000
_cell.length_c   1.000
_cell.angle_alpha   90.00
_cell.angle_beta   90.00
_cell.angle_gamma   90.00
#
_symmetry.space_group_name_H-M   'P 1'
#
loop_
_entity.id
_entity.type
_entity.pdbx_description
1 polymer ?
#
loop_
_entity_poly.entity_id
_entity_poly.type
_entity_poly.pdbx_seq_one_letter_code
_entity_poly.pdbx_strand_id
1 'polypeptide(L)'
;MLKWLTGGRDRPGRGSSDGSTDGSNDSGRLAALLRDYPPATPPHRGTNGSWPGATAPQLTLEQCRENLAWQRETTPARLAALAALLDVFGLAVQDAYADDRRPGFIAALDRLLVEQLPATYTPALAGRGAWEASDRAGPRIVHSLLADLAWLEGDIMVAARPGSFWGLDLDPADSTMLSYRRPCLLGLSDSLFPAIHHIYHLEGEWFGVYRRMDAVYPGRFGDGIGSALLQRLARDIVADDLPQRRATGWLAKAV
;
A
#
# COMPACT_ATOMS: atom_id res chain seq x y z
N MET A 1 59.10 -48.43 28.00
CA MET A 1 57.70 -48.83 27.79
C MET A 1 57.31 -48.33 26.39
N LEU A 2 57.69 -49.08 25.34
CA LEU A 2 56.82 -49.80 24.38
C LEU A 2 55.77 -48.92 23.68
N LYS A 3 55.56 -48.94 22.36
CA LYS A 3 56.15 -49.66 21.22
C LYS A 3 55.61 -49.00 19.94
N TRP A 4 56.39 -49.13 18.88
CA TRP A 4 56.08 -48.79 17.48
C TRP A 4 55.10 -49.79 16.82
N LEU A 5 54.49 -49.32 15.72
CA LEU A 5 54.01 -50.02 14.49
C LEU A 5 52.72 -50.85 14.48
N THR A 6 51.84 -50.51 13.53
CA THR A 6 51.39 -51.25 12.32
C THR A 6 50.13 -50.53 11.81
N GLY A 7 49.83 -50.31 10.54
CA GLY A 7 49.98 -51.10 9.31
C GLY A 7 48.60 -51.06 8.64
N GLY A 8 48.53 -50.58 7.40
CA GLY A 8 47.31 -50.05 6.76
C GLY A 8 46.19 -51.03 6.43
N ARG A 9 45.07 -50.48 5.94
CA ARG A 9 44.22 -51.03 4.86
C ARG A 9 43.14 -50.04 4.41
N ASP A 10 42.87 -50.14 3.12
CA ASP A 10 41.99 -49.35 2.25
C ASP A 10 40.47 -49.45 2.50
N ARG A 11 39.79 -48.39 2.02
CA ARG A 11 38.39 -48.25 1.52
C ARG A 11 37.21 -48.16 2.53
N PRO A 12 36.03 -47.64 2.13
CA PRO A 12 35.64 -46.89 0.92
C PRO A 12 34.92 -45.56 1.21
N GLY A 13 34.59 -44.83 0.15
CA GLY A 13 33.97 -43.51 0.17
C GLY A 13 32.73 -43.38 1.06
N ARG A 14 32.65 -42.24 1.74
CA ARG A 14 31.40 -41.66 2.22
C ARG A 14 31.09 -40.48 1.33
N GLY A 15 29.94 -40.59 0.66
CA GLY A 15 29.43 -39.59 -0.25
C GLY A 15 29.41 -38.22 0.39
N SER A 16 29.90 -37.26 -0.37
CA SER A 16 29.49 -35.86 -0.27
C SER A 16 27.96 -35.83 -0.33
N SER A 17 27.33 -35.68 0.83
CA SER A 17 26.01 -35.08 0.87
C SER A 17 26.21 -33.61 0.55
N ASP A 18 26.14 -33.29 -0.74
CA ASP A 18 25.78 -31.95 -1.22
C ASP A 18 24.39 -31.65 -0.68
N GLY A 19 24.35 -31.23 0.58
CA GLY A 19 23.25 -30.45 1.13
C GLY A 19 23.36 -29.06 0.55
N SER A 20 23.08 -28.92 -0.75
CA SER A 20 22.72 -27.63 -1.32
C SER A 20 21.36 -27.27 -0.72
N THR A 21 21.39 -26.68 0.47
CA THR A 21 20.37 -25.71 0.83
C THR A 21 20.57 -24.56 -0.14
N ASP A 22 19.92 -24.65 -1.29
CA ASP A 22 19.64 -23.51 -2.15
C ASP A 22 18.64 -22.64 -1.36
N GLY A 23 19.17 -22.00 -0.32
CA GLY A 23 18.55 -20.87 0.34
C GLY A 23 18.74 -19.70 -0.60
N SER A 24 18.05 -19.74 -1.75
CA SER A 24 17.84 -18.52 -2.52
C SER A 24 17.17 -17.56 -1.54
N ASN A 25 17.89 -16.51 -1.15
CA ASN A 25 17.29 -15.35 -0.55
C ASN A 25 16.19 -14.89 -1.52
N ASP A 26 14.95 -15.31 -1.27
CA ASP A 26 13.77 -15.01 -2.08
C ASP A 26 13.38 -13.52 -1.94
N SER A 27 14.13 -12.77 -1.12
CA SER A 27 14.06 -11.32 -0.97
C SER A 27 14.39 -10.64 -2.31
N GLY A 28 13.36 -10.10 -2.96
CA GLY A 28 13.47 -9.44 -4.26
C GLY A 28 12.63 -10.07 -5.36
N ARG A 29 11.94 -11.19 -5.08
CA ARG A 29 10.97 -11.77 -6.02
C ARG A 29 9.87 -10.77 -6.38
N LEU A 30 9.38 -9.98 -5.42
CA LEU A 30 8.43 -8.89 -5.70
C LEU A 30 9.00 -7.88 -6.69
N ALA A 31 10.24 -7.43 -6.50
CA ALA A 31 10.88 -6.47 -7.40
C ALA A 31 10.98 -7.02 -8.84
N ALA A 32 11.25 -8.32 -9.00
CA ALA A 32 11.27 -8.96 -10.31
C ALA A 32 9.88 -9.02 -10.97
N LEU A 33 8.84 -9.39 -10.22
CA LEU A 33 7.45 -9.44 -10.69
C LEU A 33 6.91 -8.06 -11.06
N LEU A 34 7.33 -7.02 -10.33
CA LEU A 34 6.91 -5.65 -10.61
C LEU A 34 7.36 -5.13 -11.98
N ARG A 35 8.36 -5.74 -12.63
CA ARG A 35 8.78 -5.32 -13.98
C ARG A 35 7.68 -5.48 -15.03
N ASP A 36 6.83 -6.48 -14.88
CA ASP A 36 5.72 -6.77 -15.78
C ASP A 36 4.36 -6.32 -15.22
N TYR A 37 4.37 -5.67 -14.05
CA TYR A 37 3.14 -5.20 -13.40
C TYR A 37 2.54 -4.01 -14.17
N PRO A 38 1.21 -3.97 -14.37
CA PRO A 38 0.60 -2.90 -15.16
C PRO A 38 0.72 -1.56 -14.41
N PRO A 39 1.08 -0.46 -15.09
CA PRO A 39 1.16 0.85 -14.46
C PRO A 39 -0.23 1.43 -14.13
N ALA A 40 -0.38 2.03 -12.96
CA ALA A 40 -1.55 2.79 -12.52
C ALA A 40 -1.39 4.28 -12.85
N THR A 41 -1.27 4.63 -14.14
CA THR A 41 -0.99 6.01 -14.56
C THR A 41 -2.26 6.87 -14.52
N PRO A 42 -2.36 7.88 -13.63
CA PRO A 42 -3.50 8.78 -13.62
C PRO A 42 -3.51 9.68 -14.88
N PRO A 43 -4.68 10.13 -15.36
CA PRO A 43 -4.81 11.03 -16.50
C PRO A 43 -4.01 12.33 -16.33
N HIS A 44 -3.98 12.87 -15.11
CA HIS A 44 -3.25 14.09 -14.77
C HIS A 44 -2.24 13.83 -13.67
N ARG A 45 -1.00 14.26 -13.91
CA ARG A 45 0.11 14.20 -12.95
C ARG A 45 0.44 15.61 -12.48
N GLY A 46 0.65 15.78 -11.18
CA GLY A 46 0.84 17.11 -10.63
C GLY A 46 0.68 17.19 -9.13
N THR A 47 0.89 18.39 -8.61
CA THR A 47 0.58 18.74 -7.22
C THR A 47 -0.85 19.25 -7.13
N ASN A 48 -1.52 19.07 -5.99
CA ASN A 48 -2.86 19.64 -5.80
C ASN A 48 -2.84 21.06 -5.22
N GLY A 49 -1.69 21.48 -4.69
CA GLY A 49 -1.43 22.80 -4.16
C GLY A 49 -0.07 23.33 -4.60
N SER A 50 0.19 24.59 -4.27
CA SER A 50 1.49 25.23 -4.48
C SER A 50 2.25 25.22 -3.16
N TRP A 51 3.40 24.54 -3.12
CA TRP A 51 4.31 24.55 -1.98
C TRP A 51 5.75 24.82 -2.43
N PRO A 52 6.59 25.44 -1.57
CA PRO A 52 7.99 25.64 -1.87
C PRO A 52 8.68 24.31 -2.24
N GLY A 53 9.33 24.28 -3.40
CA GLY A 53 10.02 23.10 -3.92
C GLY A 53 9.14 22.12 -4.72
N ALA A 54 7.86 22.43 -4.97
CA ALA A 54 7.07 21.71 -5.96
C ALA A 54 7.69 21.86 -7.36
N THR A 55 7.96 20.74 -8.03
CA THR A 55 8.49 20.71 -9.41
C THR A 55 7.46 20.24 -10.44
N ALA A 56 6.31 19.74 -9.98
CA ALA A 56 5.21 19.28 -10.83
C ALA A 56 4.16 20.40 -11.00
N PRO A 57 3.39 20.41 -12.11
CA PRO A 57 2.35 21.41 -12.32
C PRO A 57 1.22 21.26 -11.29
N GLN A 58 0.61 22.38 -10.90
CA GLN A 58 -0.56 22.35 -10.03
C GLN A 58 -1.80 21.92 -10.82
N LEU A 59 -2.52 20.93 -10.31
CA LEU A 59 -3.76 20.42 -10.88
C LEU A 59 -4.93 21.37 -10.61
N THR A 60 -5.78 21.55 -11.62
CA THR A 60 -7.09 22.18 -11.44
C THR A 60 -8.04 21.24 -10.71
N LEU A 61 -9.12 21.78 -10.12
CA LEU A 61 -10.15 20.95 -9.49
C LEU A 61 -10.79 19.97 -10.47
N GLU A 62 -10.92 20.34 -11.75
CA GLU A 62 -11.44 19.48 -12.81
C GLU A 62 -10.51 18.29 -13.06
N GLN A 63 -9.21 18.53 -13.17
CA GLN A 63 -8.21 17.46 -13.30
C GLN A 63 -8.20 16.52 -12.10
N CYS A 64 -8.38 17.04 -10.88
CA CYS A 64 -8.52 16.21 -9.67
C CYS A 64 -9.78 15.32 -9.75
N ARG A 65 -10.91 15.83 -10.27
CA ARG A 65 -12.13 15.05 -10.46
C ARG A 65 -11.97 13.98 -11.53
N GLU A 66 -11.29 14.29 -12.63
CA GLU A 66 -10.95 13.32 -13.66
C GLU A 66 -10.08 12.18 -13.11
N ASN A 67 -9.10 12.51 -12.26
CA ASN A 67 -8.29 11.50 -11.57
C ASN A 67 -9.13 10.62 -10.62
N LEU A 68 -10.08 11.19 -9.88
CA LEU A 68 -10.99 10.42 -9.02
C LEU A 68 -11.92 9.51 -9.84
N ALA A 69 -12.49 10.03 -10.94
CA ALA A 69 -13.34 9.25 -11.85
C ALA A 69 -12.56 8.07 -12.43
N TRP A 70 -11.35 8.34 -12.93
CA TRP A 70 -10.44 7.31 -13.43
C TRP A 70 -10.09 6.27 -12.37
N GLN A 71 -9.80 6.67 -11.12
CA GLN A 71 -9.54 5.74 -10.03
C GLN A 71 -10.73 4.80 -9.85
N ARG A 72 -11.95 5.34 -9.73
CA ARG A 72 -13.16 4.53 -9.52
C ARG A 72 -13.40 3.56 -10.68
N GLU A 73 -13.23 4.03 -11.92
CA GLU A 73 -13.41 3.21 -13.13
C GLU A 73 -12.38 2.08 -13.22
N THR A 74 -11.12 2.36 -12.87
CA THR A 74 -10.03 1.39 -13.02
C THR A 74 -9.86 0.46 -11.84
N THR A 75 -10.34 0.82 -10.64
CA THR A 75 -10.15 0.05 -9.39
C THR A 75 -10.43 -1.46 -9.57
N PRO A 76 -11.53 -1.91 -10.19
CA PRO A 76 -11.78 -3.35 -10.36
C PRO A 76 -10.65 -4.09 -11.11
N ALA A 77 -10.18 -3.53 -12.23
CA ALA A 77 -9.09 -4.11 -13.01
C ALA A 77 -7.76 -4.06 -12.25
N ARG A 78 -7.55 -3.01 -11.46
CA ARG A 78 -6.35 -2.80 -10.64
C ARG A 78 -6.27 -3.78 -9.48
N LEU A 79 -7.39 -4.01 -8.79
CA LEU A 79 -7.48 -5.02 -7.73
C LEU A 79 -7.34 -6.45 -8.27
N ALA A 80 -7.80 -6.72 -9.49
CA ALA A 80 -7.54 -8.01 -10.16
C ALA A 80 -6.03 -8.22 -10.43
N ALA A 81 -5.31 -7.19 -10.88
CA ALA A 81 -3.86 -7.25 -11.06
C ALA A 81 -3.13 -7.47 -9.73
N LEU A 82 -3.53 -6.77 -8.67
CA LEU A 82 -2.99 -6.96 -7.32
C LEU A 82 -3.27 -8.38 -6.81
N ALA A 83 -4.48 -8.89 -7.02
CA ALA A 83 -4.84 -10.25 -6.63
C ALA A 83 -3.98 -11.30 -7.33
N ALA A 84 -3.76 -11.16 -8.64
CA ALA A 84 -2.87 -12.05 -9.39
C ALA A 84 -1.42 -11.98 -8.87
N LEU A 85 -0.93 -10.79 -8.52
CA LEU A 85 0.41 -10.63 -7.92
C LEU A 85 0.50 -11.32 -6.55
N LEU A 86 -0.49 -11.12 -5.67
CA LEU A 86 -0.50 -11.68 -4.32
C LEU A 86 -0.71 -13.20 -4.32
N ASP A 87 -1.42 -13.74 -5.30
CA ASP A 87 -1.60 -15.19 -5.48
C ASP A 87 -0.28 -15.93 -5.72
N VAL A 88 0.69 -15.29 -6.40
CA VAL A 88 2.05 -15.82 -6.59
C VAL A 88 2.78 -16.06 -5.26
N PHE A 89 2.37 -15.35 -4.20
CA PHE A 89 2.86 -15.50 -2.83
C PHE A 89 1.90 -16.30 -1.93
N GLY A 90 0.84 -16.89 -2.49
CA GLY A 90 -0.14 -17.68 -1.77
C GLY A 90 -1.15 -16.86 -0.95
N LEU A 91 -1.33 -15.58 -1.27
CA LEU A 91 -2.28 -14.69 -0.59
C LEU A 91 -3.53 -14.50 -1.45
N ALA A 92 -4.64 -15.08 -1.02
CA ALA A 92 -5.94 -14.89 -1.67
C ALA A 92 -6.57 -13.56 -1.21
N VAL A 93 -6.63 -12.55 -2.09
CA VAL A 93 -7.24 -11.23 -1.80
C VAL A 93 -8.67 -11.34 -1.28
N GLN A 94 -9.43 -12.36 -1.70
CA GLN A 94 -10.80 -12.60 -1.23
C GLN A 94 -10.89 -12.82 0.28
N ASP A 95 -9.80 -13.27 0.91
CA ASP A 95 -9.73 -13.48 2.36
C ASP A 95 -9.76 -12.15 3.12
N ALA A 96 -9.34 -11.05 2.48
CA ALA A 96 -9.38 -9.70 3.05
C ALA A 96 -10.82 -9.19 3.26
N TYR A 97 -11.79 -9.72 2.50
CA TYR A 97 -13.20 -9.32 2.58
C TYR A 97 -14.00 -10.15 3.60
N ALA A 98 -13.53 -11.35 3.96
CA ALA A 98 -14.21 -12.22 4.92
C ALA A 98 -13.78 -11.91 6.36
N ASP A 99 -14.72 -11.57 7.25
CA ASP A 99 -14.42 -11.11 8.62
C ASP A 99 -13.55 -12.08 9.43
N ASP A 100 -13.77 -13.38 9.29
CA ASP A 100 -13.05 -14.45 10.00
C ASP A 100 -11.64 -14.70 9.45
N ARG A 101 -11.42 -14.48 8.14
CA ARG A 101 -10.13 -14.71 7.47
C ARG A 101 -9.28 -13.46 7.35
N ARG A 102 -9.89 -12.27 7.40
CA ARG A 102 -9.23 -10.97 7.21
C ARG A 102 -8.02 -10.77 8.14
N PRO A 103 -8.07 -11.06 9.45
CA PRO A 103 -6.90 -10.88 10.31
C PRO A 103 -5.70 -11.74 9.87
N GLY A 104 -5.96 -12.97 9.42
CA GLY A 104 -4.93 -13.88 8.91
C GLY A 104 -4.33 -13.39 7.60
N PHE A 105 -5.17 -12.94 6.66
CA PHE A 105 -4.71 -12.31 5.41
C PHE A 105 -3.83 -11.09 5.69
N ILE A 106 -4.26 -10.20 6.57
CA ILE A 106 -3.55 -8.97 6.91
C ILE A 106 -2.18 -9.29 7.54
N ALA A 107 -2.12 -10.25 8.47
CA ALA A 107 -0.85 -10.67 9.08
C ALA A 107 0.09 -11.37 8.07
N ALA A 108 -0.46 -12.05 7.05
CA ALA A 108 0.34 -12.63 5.97
C ALA A 108 0.87 -11.54 5.01
N LEU A 109 0.02 -10.59 4.61
CA LEU A 109 0.40 -9.46 3.77
C LEU A 109 1.48 -8.60 4.43
N ASP A 110 1.34 -8.33 5.73
CA ASP A 110 2.32 -7.55 6.48
C ASP A 110 3.70 -8.23 6.45
N ARG A 111 3.77 -9.52 6.78
CA ARG A 111 5.02 -10.31 6.70
C ARG A 111 5.61 -10.30 5.29
N LEU A 112 4.78 -10.50 4.26
CA LEU A 112 5.21 -10.46 2.87
C LEU A 112 5.85 -9.10 2.52
N LEU A 113 5.21 -7.99 2.91
CA LEU A 113 5.70 -6.66 2.58
C LEU A 113 6.97 -6.31 3.37
N VAL A 114 7.08 -6.71 4.65
CA VAL A 114 8.32 -6.59 5.44
C VAL A 114 9.48 -7.28 4.72
N GLU A 115 9.24 -8.46 4.18
CA GLU A 115 10.28 -9.28 3.54
C GLU A 115 10.63 -8.79 2.13
N GLN A 116 9.63 -8.46 1.31
CA GLN A 116 9.78 -8.31 -0.13
C GLN A 116 9.87 -6.85 -0.60
N LEU A 117 9.20 -5.92 0.08
CA LEU A 117 9.14 -4.53 -0.35
C LEU A 117 10.49 -3.79 -0.24
N PRO A 118 11.38 -4.05 0.75
CA PRO A 118 12.68 -3.38 0.81
C PRO A 118 13.54 -3.51 -0.44
N ALA A 119 13.43 -4.62 -1.18
CA ALA A 119 14.17 -4.81 -2.43
C ALA A 119 13.72 -3.88 -3.57
N THR A 120 12.53 -3.26 -3.44
CA THR A 120 12.01 -2.26 -4.38
C THR A 120 12.42 -0.84 -4.00
N TYR A 121 12.92 -0.64 -2.77
CA TYR A 121 13.19 0.66 -2.21
C TYR A 121 14.37 1.36 -2.87
N THR A 122 14.17 2.61 -3.25
CA THR A 122 15.28 3.54 -3.52
C THR A 122 14.96 4.93 -2.97
N PRO A 123 15.95 5.65 -2.38
CA PRO A 123 15.74 7.01 -1.89
C PRO A 123 15.22 7.98 -2.96
N ALA A 124 15.59 7.77 -4.22
CA ALA A 124 15.14 8.59 -5.35
C ALA A 124 13.64 8.45 -5.61
N LEU A 125 13.05 7.27 -5.36
CA LEU A 125 11.61 7.02 -5.51
C LEU A 125 10.82 7.43 -4.26
N ALA A 126 11.44 7.38 -3.09
CA ALA A 126 10.84 7.80 -1.81
C ALA A 126 10.59 9.31 -1.69
N GLY A 127 11.15 10.13 -2.60
CA GLY A 127 10.97 11.58 -2.59
C GLY A 127 9.54 12.00 -2.91
N ARG A 128 9.00 12.99 -2.19
CA ARG A 128 7.63 13.51 -2.41
C ARG A 128 7.37 13.89 -3.86
N GLY A 129 8.25 14.71 -4.47
CA GLY A 129 8.11 15.11 -5.86
C GLY A 129 8.22 13.93 -6.85
N ALA A 130 8.90 12.84 -6.45
CA ALA A 130 9.02 11.64 -7.26
C ALA A 130 7.70 10.87 -7.38
N TRP A 131 6.85 10.93 -6.36
CA TRP A 131 5.50 10.37 -6.37
C TRP A 131 4.51 11.26 -7.14
N GLU A 132 4.52 12.57 -6.89
CA GLU A 132 3.56 13.51 -7.48
C GLU A 132 3.70 13.64 -9.00
N ALA A 133 4.94 13.64 -9.49
CA ALA A 133 5.23 13.67 -10.92
C ALA A 133 5.21 12.27 -11.58
N SER A 134 4.94 11.22 -10.80
CA SER A 134 5.09 9.83 -11.25
C SER A 134 4.08 9.46 -12.33
N ASP A 135 4.55 8.85 -13.41
CA ASP A 135 3.71 8.05 -14.32
C ASP A 135 3.40 6.66 -13.76
N ARG A 136 4.06 6.29 -12.66
CA ARG A 136 3.96 5.01 -11.95
C ARG A 136 4.33 3.82 -12.86
N ALA A 137 5.18 4.05 -13.86
CA ALA A 137 5.65 3.04 -14.80
C ALA A 137 7.16 2.83 -14.72
N GLY A 138 7.66 1.75 -15.35
CA GLY A 138 9.09 1.46 -15.45
C GLY A 138 9.77 1.48 -14.07
N PRO A 139 10.85 2.27 -13.86
CA PRO A 139 11.51 2.37 -12.56
C PRO A 139 10.61 2.84 -11.40
N ARG A 140 9.47 3.50 -11.68
CA ARG A 140 8.52 4.00 -10.68
C ARG A 140 7.35 3.05 -10.43
N ILE A 141 7.40 1.82 -10.95
CA ILE A 141 6.29 0.86 -10.90
C ILE A 141 5.86 0.50 -9.47
N VAL A 142 6.76 0.61 -8.50
CA VAL A 142 6.42 0.44 -7.07
C VAL A 142 5.32 1.40 -6.61
N HIS A 143 5.22 2.60 -7.19
CA HIS A 143 4.12 3.52 -6.87
C HIS A 143 2.76 2.99 -7.35
N SER A 144 2.71 2.15 -8.37
CA SER A 144 1.48 1.48 -8.79
C SER A 144 1.06 0.42 -7.77
N LEU A 145 2.00 -0.37 -7.27
CA LEU A 145 1.74 -1.32 -6.19
C LEU A 145 1.19 -0.63 -4.93
N LEU A 146 1.84 0.47 -4.50
CA LEU A 146 1.40 1.24 -3.34
C LEU A 146 0.01 1.83 -3.52
N ALA A 147 -0.31 2.31 -4.73
CA ALA A 147 -1.66 2.79 -5.06
C ALA A 147 -2.69 1.66 -4.99
N ASP A 148 -2.41 0.49 -5.57
CA ASP A 148 -3.35 -0.62 -5.54
C ASP A 148 -3.56 -1.18 -4.13
N LEU A 149 -2.52 -1.19 -3.28
CA LEU A 149 -2.65 -1.57 -1.87
C LEU A 149 -3.53 -0.58 -1.10
N ALA A 150 -3.38 0.72 -1.33
CA ALA A 150 -4.25 1.75 -0.78
C ALA A 150 -5.70 1.61 -1.27
N TRP A 151 -5.89 1.25 -2.54
CA TRP A 151 -7.20 1.02 -3.11
C TRP A 151 -7.86 -0.25 -2.56
N LEU A 152 -7.10 -1.33 -2.36
CA LEU A 152 -7.59 -2.54 -1.70
C LEU A 152 -8.07 -2.22 -0.29
N GLU A 153 -7.29 -1.45 0.47
CA GLU A 153 -7.66 -1.05 1.82
C GLU A 153 -8.98 -0.24 1.83
N GLY A 154 -9.10 0.75 0.95
CA GLY A 154 -10.32 1.54 0.88
C GLY A 154 -11.52 0.75 0.34
N ASP A 155 -11.32 -0.20 -0.57
CA ASP A 155 -12.38 -1.08 -1.07
C ASP A 155 -12.91 -2.01 0.02
N ILE A 156 -12.03 -2.60 0.83
CA ILE A 156 -12.40 -3.38 2.02
C ILE A 156 -13.20 -2.53 3.00
N MET A 157 -12.76 -1.29 3.26
CA MET A 157 -13.48 -0.37 4.14
C MET A 157 -14.87 -0.02 3.60
N VAL A 158 -15.01 0.27 2.31
CA VAL A 158 -16.31 0.54 1.67
C VAL A 158 -17.24 -0.66 1.78
N ALA A 159 -16.73 -1.87 1.54
CA ALA A 159 -17.50 -3.09 1.68
C ALA A 159 -17.96 -3.33 3.13
N ALA A 160 -17.07 -3.09 4.11
CA ALA A 160 -17.37 -3.28 5.53
C ALA A 160 -18.22 -2.16 6.14
N ARG A 161 -18.24 -0.96 5.53
CA ARG A 161 -18.94 0.23 6.01
C ARG A 161 -19.78 0.87 4.89
N PRO A 162 -20.94 0.26 4.56
CA PRO A 162 -21.85 0.78 3.54
C PRO A 162 -22.31 2.20 3.88
N GLY A 163 -21.79 3.18 3.15
CA GLY A 163 -22.00 4.61 3.41
C GLY A 163 -20.71 5.41 3.27
N SER A 164 -19.57 4.81 3.61
CA SER A 164 -18.27 5.35 3.24
C SER A 164 -18.07 5.33 1.72
N PHE A 165 -17.26 6.24 1.20
CA PHE A 165 -17.08 6.40 -0.25
C PHE A 165 -15.76 7.08 -0.59
N TRP A 166 -15.24 6.78 -1.78
CA TRP A 166 -14.12 7.53 -2.37
C TRP A 166 -14.58 8.92 -2.80
N GLY A 167 -13.87 9.97 -2.44
CA GLY A 167 -14.14 11.34 -2.88
C GLY A 167 -12.86 12.18 -2.93
N LEU A 168 -13.00 13.47 -3.20
CA LEU A 168 -11.92 14.43 -3.04
C LEU A 168 -11.97 15.07 -1.66
N ASP A 169 -10.80 15.22 -1.05
CA ASP A 169 -10.67 16.10 0.11
C ASP A 169 -10.85 17.55 -0.35
N LEU A 170 -11.99 18.14 0.00
CA LEU A 170 -12.28 19.54 -0.25
C LEU A 170 -12.52 20.29 1.05
N ASP A 171 -12.03 19.77 2.18
CA ASP A 171 -12.15 20.47 3.45
C ASP A 171 -11.36 21.79 3.38
N PRO A 172 -11.99 22.94 3.65
CA PRO A 172 -11.28 24.22 3.68
C PRO A 172 -10.12 24.24 4.66
N ALA A 173 -10.19 23.49 5.77
CA ALA A 173 -9.12 23.37 6.75
C ALA A 173 -7.86 22.76 6.14
N ASP A 174 -8.03 21.87 5.16
CA ASP A 174 -6.93 21.17 4.49
C ASP A 174 -6.41 21.93 3.26
N SER A 175 -6.93 23.12 2.94
CA SER A 175 -6.56 23.87 1.72
C SER A 175 -5.06 24.17 1.54
N THR A 176 -4.27 24.11 2.61
CA THR A 176 -2.80 24.27 2.59
C THR A 176 -2.04 22.95 2.70
N MET A 177 -2.75 21.86 2.95
CA MET A 177 -2.20 20.53 3.12
C MET A 177 -1.94 19.88 1.75
N LEU A 178 -0.95 19.00 1.71
CA LEU A 178 -0.61 18.18 0.54
C LEU A 178 -1.79 17.35 0.02
N SER A 179 -2.65 16.99 0.97
CA SER A 179 -3.74 16.06 0.85
C SER A 179 -4.98 16.67 0.19
N TYR A 180 -5.06 18.00 0.17
CA TYR A 180 -6.14 18.74 -0.47
C TYR A 180 -6.35 18.32 -1.92
N ARG A 181 -7.60 18.16 -2.33
CA ARG A 181 -8.07 17.71 -3.66
C ARG A 181 -7.49 16.36 -4.10
N ARG A 182 -6.96 15.54 -3.18
CA ARG A 182 -6.63 14.14 -3.49
C ARG A 182 -7.85 13.25 -3.35
N PRO A 183 -7.92 12.18 -4.16
CA PRO A 183 -8.75 11.04 -3.82
C PRO A 183 -8.47 10.55 -2.40
N CYS A 184 -9.52 10.36 -1.63
CA CYS A 184 -9.48 9.92 -0.24
C CYS A 184 -10.75 9.14 0.08
N LEU A 185 -10.71 8.35 1.15
CA LEU A 185 -11.87 7.67 1.68
C LEU A 185 -12.56 8.60 2.70
N LEU A 186 -13.87 8.79 2.50
CA LEU A 186 -14.73 9.73 3.23
C LEU A 186 -15.94 9.00 3.82
N GLY A 187 -16.66 9.71 4.71
CA GLY A 187 -17.93 9.24 5.28
C GLY A 187 -17.78 8.40 6.54
N LEU A 188 -16.58 8.37 7.13
CA LEU A 188 -16.28 7.65 8.36
C LEU A 188 -16.10 8.61 9.55
N SER A 189 -16.39 8.11 10.74
CA SER A 189 -16.11 8.74 12.03
C SER A 189 -15.62 7.70 13.03
N ASP A 190 -14.79 8.13 13.98
CA ASP A 190 -14.33 7.26 15.06
C ASP A 190 -15.45 7.06 16.08
N SER A 191 -15.79 5.80 16.38
CA SER A 191 -16.82 5.47 17.39
C SER A 191 -16.48 5.97 18.80
N LEU A 192 -15.20 6.21 19.11
CA LEU A 192 -14.76 6.77 20.40
C LEU A 192 -14.72 8.30 20.39
N PHE A 193 -14.62 8.92 19.21
CA PHE A 193 -14.53 10.36 19.03
C PHE A 193 -15.42 10.83 17.86
N PRO A 194 -16.75 10.67 17.95
CA PRO A 194 -17.67 10.82 16.82
C PRO A 194 -17.76 12.25 16.26
N ALA A 195 -17.25 13.25 16.98
CA ALA A 195 -17.15 14.62 16.50
C ALA A 195 -16.06 14.82 15.44
N ILE A 196 -15.13 13.86 15.28
CA ILE A 196 -14.02 13.92 14.33
C ILE A 196 -14.37 13.03 13.13
N HIS A 197 -14.36 13.63 11.95
CA HIS A 197 -14.56 12.91 10.70
C HIS A 197 -13.22 12.55 10.12
N HIS A 198 -13.13 11.33 9.62
CA HIS A 198 -11.90 10.80 9.11
C HIS A 198 -11.86 11.01 7.60
N ILE A 199 -10.86 11.77 7.16
CA ILE A 199 -10.45 11.86 5.77
C ILE A 199 -9.22 10.98 5.64
N TYR A 200 -9.37 9.83 4.99
CA TYR A 200 -8.29 8.87 4.86
C TYR A 200 -7.59 9.03 3.51
N HIS A 201 -6.38 9.58 3.53
CA HIS A 201 -5.52 9.72 2.37
C HIS A 201 -4.67 8.48 2.16
N LEU A 202 -5.33 7.33 1.95
CA LEU A 202 -4.71 6.00 1.96
C LEU A 202 -3.46 5.94 1.06
N GLU A 203 -3.53 6.44 -0.18
CA GLU A 203 -2.34 6.43 -1.05
C GLU A 203 -1.17 7.23 -0.47
N GLY A 204 -1.44 8.37 0.14
CA GLY A 204 -0.42 9.19 0.81
C GLY A 204 0.15 8.54 2.06
N GLU A 205 -0.65 7.75 2.78
CA GLU A 205 -0.19 6.97 3.92
C GLU A 205 0.72 5.82 3.49
N TRP A 206 0.32 5.05 2.49
CA TRP A 206 1.10 3.98 1.88
C TRP A 206 2.43 4.50 1.32
N PHE A 207 2.40 5.63 0.61
CA PHE A 207 3.62 6.30 0.19
C PHE A 207 4.46 6.80 1.38
N GLY A 208 3.82 7.34 2.43
CA GLY A 208 4.47 7.77 3.64
C GLY A 208 5.20 6.64 4.38
N VAL A 209 4.66 5.43 4.33
CA VAL A 209 5.31 4.22 4.84
C VAL A 209 6.54 3.87 4.00
N TYR A 210 6.40 3.80 2.67
CA TYR A 210 7.52 3.55 1.76
C TYR A 210 8.64 4.59 1.93
N ARG A 211 8.29 5.88 2.06
CA ARG A 211 9.25 6.97 2.28
C ARG A 211 10.07 6.81 3.55
N ARG A 212 9.53 6.19 4.59
CA ARG A 212 10.20 6.03 5.90
C ARG A 212 11.07 4.79 6.00
N MET A 213 11.19 3.99 4.93
CA MET A 213 12.03 2.79 4.95
C MET A 213 13.52 3.07 5.21
N ASP A 214 14.01 4.29 4.95
CA ASP A 214 15.37 4.72 5.30
C ASP A 214 15.54 5.02 6.81
N ALA A 215 14.48 5.49 7.47
CA ALA A 215 14.48 5.93 8.85
C ALA A 215 14.01 4.83 9.84
N VAL A 216 13.35 3.80 9.33
CA VAL A 216 12.71 2.73 10.12
C VAL A 216 13.58 1.49 10.04
N TYR A 217 14.09 1.04 11.20
CA TYR A 217 14.70 -0.28 11.33
C TYR A 217 13.79 -1.35 10.69
N PRO A 218 14.33 -2.35 9.97
CA PRO A 218 13.56 -3.38 9.25
C PRO A 218 12.56 -4.21 10.09
N GLY A 219 12.36 -3.92 11.38
CA GLY A 219 11.38 -4.57 12.27
C GLY A 219 10.17 -3.74 12.69
N ARG A 220 10.09 -2.42 12.39
CA ARG A 220 8.91 -1.58 12.75
C ARG A 220 7.99 -1.24 11.57
N PHE A 221 8.34 -1.74 10.40
CA PHE A 221 7.51 -1.62 9.20
C PHE A 221 6.17 -2.35 9.35
N GLY A 222 6.14 -3.46 10.11
CA GLY A 222 4.94 -4.27 10.35
C GLY A 222 3.88 -3.64 11.27
N ASP A 223 4.26 -2.62 12.06
CA ASP A 223 3.29 -1.89 12.90
C ASP A 223 2.41 -0.93 12.07
N GLY A 224 2.79 -0.64 10.82
CA GLY A 224 2.16 0.41 10.00
C GLY A 224 1.12 -0.06 9.00
N ILE A 225 1.31 -1.21 8.36
CA ILE A 225 0.60 -1.52 7.11
C ILE A 225 -0.65 -2.37 7.35
N GLY A 226 -0.50 -3.53 7.98
CA GLY A 226 -1.64 -4.40 8.25
C GLY A 226 -2.48 -3.94 9.44
N SER A 227 -1.80 -3.43 10.47
CA SER A 227 -2.43 -3.06 11.75
C SER A 227 -3.41 -1.90 11.64
N ALA A 228 -3.16 -0.95 10.74
CA ALA A 228 -4.02 0.22 10.56
C ALA A 228 -5.42 -0.16 10.05
N LEU A 229 -5.52 -1.07 9.07
CA LEU A 229 -6.82 -1.51 8.53
C LEU A 229 -7.66 -2.23 9.60
N LEU A 230 -7.07 -3.14 10.40
CA LEU A 230 -7.82 -3.79 11.47
C LEU A 230 -8.30 -2.80 12.54
N GLN A 231 -7.47 -1.82 12.89
CA GLN A 231 -7.85 -0.76 13.83
C GLN A 231 -8.98 0.12 13.27
N ARG A 232 -8.90 0.50 12.00
CA ARG A 232 -9.96 1.24 11.28
C ARG A 232 -11.26 0.46 11.27
N LEU A 233 -11.22 -0.81 10.90
CA LEU A 233 -12.39 -1.68 10.92
C LEU A 233 -12.94 -1.92 12.33
N ALA A 234 -12.14 -1.80 13.38
CA ALA A 234 -12.65 -1.91 14.75
C ALA A 234 -13.28 -0.61 15.25
N ARG A 235 -12.77 0.55 14.81
CA ARG A 235 -13.12 1.86 15.39
C ARG A 235 -14.06 2.69 14.52
N ASP A 236 -13.86 2.64 13.22
CA ASP A 236 -14.58 3.50 12.30
C ASP A 236 -15.97 2.95 12.02
N ILE A 237 -16.92 3.86 12.11
CA ILE A 237 -18.32 3.67 11.74
C ILE A 237 -18.67 4.69 10.67
N VAL A 238 -19.79 4.45 9.98
CA VAL A 238 -20.35 5.47 9.09
C VAL A 238 -20.82 6.64 9.95
N ALA A 239 -20.48 7.87 9.54
CA ALA A 239 -20.92 9.05 10.28
C ALA A 239 -22.46 9.17 10.26
N ASP A 240 -23.09 9.26 11.42
CA ASP A 240 -24.56 9.27 11.54
C ASP A 240 -25.22 10.45 10.81
N ASP A 241 -24.51 11.58 10.71
CA ASP A 241 -24.95 12.80 10.05
C ASP A 241 -24.48 12.91 8.59
N LEU A 242 -23.95 11.82 8.02
CA LEU A 242 -23.44 11.78 6.65
C LEU A 242 -24.46 12.26 5.60
N PRO A 243 -25.75 11.88 5.63
CA PRO A 243 -26.73 12.39 4.67
C PRO A 243 -26.87 13.92 4.69
N GLN A 244 -26.87 14.53 5.88
CA GLN A 244 -26.96 15.99 6.04
C GLN A 244 -25.71 16.69 5.47
N ARG A 245 -24.53 16.10 5.68
CA ARG A 245 -23.26 16.60 5.13
C ARG A 245 -23.16 16.43 3.62
N ARG A 246 -23.74 15.36 3.06
CA ARG A 246 -23.81 15.22 1.61
C ARG A 246 -24.79 16.21 0.98
N ALA A 247 -25.77 16.68 1.73
CA ALA A 247 -26.70 17.72 1.30
C ALA A 247 -26.14 19.15 1.44
N THR A 248 -25.15 19.37 2.32
CA THR A 248 -24.67 20.72 2.68
C THR A 248 -23.15 20.78 2.89
N GLY A 249 -22.50 21.89 2.52
CA GLY A 249 -21.06 22.07 2.77
C GLY A 249 -20.14 21.50 1.69
N TRP A 250 -18.88 21.22 2.05
CA TRP A 250 -17.86 20.80 1.09
C TRP A 250 -18.03 19.35 0.62
N LEU A 251 -18.56 18.47 1.48
CA LEU A 251 -18.73 17.06 1.19
C LEU A 251 -19.74 16.80 0.06
N ALA A 252 -20.71 17.70 -0.12
CA ALA A 252 -21.61 17.72 -1.28
C ALA A 252 -20.87 17.87 -2.62
N LYS A 253 -19.67 18.47 -2.61
CA LYS A 253 -18.85 18.74 -3.80
C LYS A 253 -17.71 17.75 -3.99
N ALA A 254 -17.50 16.84 -3.03
CA ALA A 254 -16.39 15.90 -2.97
C ALA A 254 -16.56 14.68 -3.89
N VAL A 255 -17.74 14.48 -4.48
CA VAL A 255 -18.10 13.29 -5.27
C VAL A 255 -17.70 13.40 -6.72
#